data_AF-A0A4Q4CK82-F1
#
_entry.id   AF-A0A4Q4CK82-F1
#
_cell.length_a   1.000
_cell.length_b   1.000
_cell.length_c   1.000
_cell.angle_alpha   90.00
_cell.angle_beta   90.00
_cell.angle_gamma   90.00
#
_symmetry.space_group_name_H-M   'P 1'
#
loop_
_entity.id
_entity.type
_entity.pdbx_description
1 polymer ?
#
loop_
_entity_poly.entity_id
_entity_poly.type
_entity_poly.pdbx_seq_one_letter_code
_entity_poly.pdbx_strand_id
1 'polypeptide(L)' 'MSEHERSLAAPAFPDDDGLVAPELAEALGQADDERDARVLAVYGGVRVYVPVVATLGSGGRTETGGDKDADMAAVLMTG' A
#
# COMPACT_ATOMS: atom_id res chain seq x y z
N MET A 1 28.58 21.69 -0.59
CA MET A 1 27.28 21.10 -1.00
C MET A 1 26.90 20.14 0.12
N SER A 2 25.87 20.43 0.90
CA SER A 2 25.44 19.48 1.93
C SER A 2 24.74 18.31 1.24
N GLU A 3 25.30 17.11 1.38
CA GLU A 3 24.66 15.87 0.94
C GLU A 3 23.43 15.66 1.81
N HIS A 4 22.23 15.84 1.24
CA HIS A 4 21.02 15.31 1.84
C HIS A 4 21.05 13.79 1.66
N GLU A 5 21.46 13.07 2.69
CA GLU A 5 21.32 11.61 2.71
C GLU A 5 19.85 11.27 2.50
N ARG A 6 19.59 10.51 1.44
CA ARG A 6 18.26 9.96 1.16
C ARG A 6 18.01 8.85 2.17
N SER A 7 17.38 9.22 3.28
CA SER A 7 16.90 8.25 4.27
C SER A 7 15.42 7.97 4.01
N LEU A 8 15.06 6.68 3.98
CA LEU A 8 13.66 6.28 4.06
C LEU A 8 13.21 6.51 5.50
N ALA A 9 12.04 7.13 5.68
CA ALA A 9 11.45 7.24 7.00
C ALA A 9 11.26 5.83 7.58
N ALA A 10 11.62 5.66 8.86
CA ALA A 10 11.31 4.43 9.57
C ALA A 10 9.78 4.20 9.53
N PRO A 11 9.31 2.94 9.53
CA PRO A 11 7.88 2.64 9.57
C PRO A 11 7.23 3.38 10.75
N ALA A 12 6.07 3.99 10.53
CA ALA A 12 5.31 4.62 11.61
C ALA A 12 4.80 3.60 12.65
N PHE A 13 4.95 2.30 12.36
CA PHE A 13 4.50 1.18 13.17
C PHE A 13 5.66 0.20 13.37
N PRO A 14 6.56 0.44 14.33
CA PRO A 14 7.73 -0.41 14.56
C PRO A 14 7.38 -1.82 15.06
N ASP A 15 6.19 -1.99 15.65
CA ASP A 15 5.70 -3.28 16.16
C ASP A 15 4.82 -4.05 15.15
N ASP A 16 4.66 -3.52 13.94
CA ASP A 16 3.92 -4.20 12.87
C ASP A 16 4.85 -5.20 12.17
N ASP A 17 4.58 -6.49 12.34
CA ASP A 17 5.35 -7.57 11.74
C ASP A 17 4.95 -7.86 10.28
N GLY A 18 3.96 -7.12 9.75
CA GLY A 18 3.45 -7.25 8.40
C GLY A 18 2.62 -8.51 8.16
N LEU A 19 2.29 -9.28 9.21
CA LEU A 19 1.40 -10.44 9.08
C LEU A 19 -0.05 -10.01 8.97
N VAL A 20 -0.88 -10.88 8.39
CA VAL A 20 -2.33 -10.65 8.34
C VAL A 20 -2.91 -10.67 9.75
N ALA A 21 -3.77 -9.71 10.07
CA ALA A 21 -4.52 -9.71 11.32
C ALA A 21 -5.37 -11.01 11.41
N PRO A 22 -5.27 -11.80 12.49
CA PRO A 22 -5.97 -13.09 12.61
C PRO A 22 -7.49 -12.98 12.37
N GLU A 23 -8.12 -11.93 12.89
CA GLU A 23 -9.55 -11.64 12.71
C GLU A 23 -9.92 -11.33 11.26
N LEU A 24 -9.01 -10.72 10.49
CA LEU A 24 -9.20 -10.49 9.06
C LEU A 24 -9.03 -11.79 8.28
N ALA A 25 -8.07 -12.63 8.63
CA ALA A 25 -7.89 -13.94 8.01
C ALA A 25 -9.11 -14.85 8.23
N GLU A 26 -9.68 -14.84 9.44
CA GLU A 26 -10.92 -15.56 9.73
C GLU A 26 -12.10 -15.05 8.89
N ALA A 27 -12.25 -13.73 8.79
CA ALA A 27 -13.32 -13.10 8.00
C ALA A 27 -13.19 -13.43 6.50
N LEU A 28 -11.97 -13.41 5.96
CA LEU A 28 -11.68 -13.75 4.57
C LEU A 28 -11.95 -15.24 4.26
N GLY A 29 -11.81 -16.12 5.24
CA GLY A 29 -12.07 -17.56 5.10
C GLY A 29 -13.56 -17.94 5.00
N GLN A 30 -14.47 -16.97 5.13
CA GLN A 30 -15.92 -17.22 5.11
C GLN A 30 -16.46 -17.36 3.68
N ALA A 31 -17.64 -17.96 3.59
CA ALA A 31 -18.42 -18.01 2.35
C ALA A 31 -18.78 -16.59 1.87
N ASP A 32 -18.96 -16.43 0.56
CA ASP A 32 -19.12 -15.11 -0.08
C ASP A 32 -20.32 -14.32 0.46
N ASP A 33 -21.39 -15.00 0.88
CA ASP A 33 -22.60 -14.40 1.46
C ASP A 33 -22.38 -13.79 2.87
N GLU A 34 -21.36 -14.24 3.59
CA GLU A 34 -21.00 -13.72 4.93
C GLU A 34 -19.70 -12.89 4.95
N ARG A 35 -18.80 -13.12 3.98
CA ARG A 35 -17.45 -12.56 3.97
C ARG A 35 -17.44 -11.05 4.08
N ASP A 36 -18.18 -10.35 3.21
CA ASP A 36 -18.10 -8.89 3.11
C ASP A 36 -18.53 -8.20 4.40
N ALA A 37 -19.63 -8.67 5.01
CA ALA A 37 -20.12 -8.12 6.27
C ALA A 37 -19.12 -8.33 7.42
N ARG A 38 -18.47 -9.50 7.46
CA ARG A 38 -17.47 -9.81 8.49
C ARG A 38 -16.15 -9.06 8.28
N VAL A 39 -15.70 -8.92 7.04
CA VAL A 39 -14.54 -8.09 6.69
C VAL A 39 -14.80 -6.65 7.11
N LEU A 40 -15.95 -6.07 6.73
CA LEU A 40 -16.30 -4.69 7.09
C LEU A 40 -16.37 -4.47 8.61
N ALA A 41 -16.77 -5.48 9.38
CA ALA A 41 -16.82 -5.39 10.83
C ALA A 41 -15.42 -5.27 11.49
N VAL A 42 -14.38 -5.86 10.89
CA VAL A 42 -13.03 -5.90 11.48
C VAL A 42 -12.05 -4.95 10.80
N TYR A 43 -12.28 -4.60 9.53
CA TYR A 43 -11.31 -3.89 8.68
C TYR A 43 -10.81 -2.56 9.25
N GLY A 44 -11.68 -1.81 9.95
CA GLY A 44 -11.32 -0.52 10.53
C GLY A 44 -10.24 -0.58 11.62
N GLY A 45 -9.99 -1.76 12.21
CA GLY A 45 -8.93 -1.98 13.20
C GLY A 45 -7.64 -2.54 12.62
N VAL A 46 -7.64 -2.92 11.33
CA VAL A 46 -6.53 -3.62 10.68
C VAL A 46 -5.65 -2.63 9.92
N ARG A 47 -4.33 -2.85 9.99
CA ARG A 47 -3.37 -2.12 9.15
C ARG A 47 -3.24 -2.82 7.81
N VAL A 48 -3.28 -2.03 6.74
CA VAL A 48 -3.15 -2.54 5.37
C VAL A 48 -1.89 -1.97 4.75
N TYR A 49 -0.99 -2.85 4.32
CA TYR A 49 0.19 -2.45 3.57
C TYR A 49 -0.23 -2.08 2.14
N VAL A 50 -0.06 -0.82 1.78
CA VAL A 50 -0.36 -0.31 0.43
C VAL A 50 0.95 -0.06 -0.30
N PRO A 51 1.43 -1.02 -1.12
CA PRO A 51 2.63 -0.80 -1.91
C PRO A 51 2.35 0.28 -2.97
N VAL A 52 3.02 1.42 -2.84
CA VAL A 52 3.02 2.46 -3.87
C VAL A 52 4.14 2.14 -4.86
N VAL A 53 3.77 1.72 -6.06
CA VAL A 53 4.73 1.50 -7.16
C VAL A 53 4.65 2.69 -8.10
N ALA A 54 5.67 3.54 -8.11
CA ALA A 54 5.78 4.59 -9.10
C ALA A 54 6.12 3.96 -10.46
N THR A 55 5.24 4.10 -11.43
CA THR A 55 5.51 3.68 -12.81
C THR A 55 5.88 4.90 -13.65
N LEU A 56 6.95 4.78 -14.44
CA LEU A 56 7.35 5.83 -15.37
C LEU A 56 6.38 5.83 -16.56
N GLY A 57 5.62 6.91 -16.73
CA GLY A 57 4.74 7.09 -17.87
C GLY A 57 5.51 7.20 -19.19
N SER A 58 4.83 6.92 -20.31
CA SER A 58 5.41 6.96 -21.66
C SER A 58 5.92 8.35 -22.09
N GLY A 59 5.55 9.41 -21.37
CA GLY A 59 6.07 10.78 -21.54
C GLY A 59 7.30 11.12 -20.70
N GLY A 60 7.83 10.19 -19.89
CA GLY A 60 8.83 10.42 -18.84
C GLY A 60 10.25 10.80 -19.28
N ARG A 61 10.44 11.28 -20.52
CA ARG A 61 11.70 11.82 -21.01
C ARG A 61 11.47 13.20 -21.62
N THR A 62 11.05 14.16 -20.80
CA THR A 62 11.12 15.57 -21.16
C THR A 62 12.49 16.12 -20.75
N GLU A 63 13.17 16.82 -21.66
CA GLU A 63 14.48 17.45 -21.40
C GLU A 63 14.43 18.54 -20.32
N THR A 64 13.22 18.93 -19.90
CA THR A 64 12.92 20.03 -18.98
C THR A 64 12.31 19.61 -17.63
N GLY A 65 12.47 18.34 -17.22
CA GLY A 65 12.44 17.94 -15.80
C GLY A 65 11.20 18.36 -15.01
N GLY A 66 10.02 17.90 -15.42
CA GLY A 66 8.78 18.06 -14.64
C GLY A 66 8.58 16.94 -13.62
N ASP A 67 8.63 17.26 -12.33
CA ASP A 67 8.53 16.36 -11.16
C ASP A 67 7.15 15.65 -10.98
N LYS A 68 6.19 15.86 -11.88
CA LYS A 68 4.78 15.45 -11.69
C LYS A 68 4.25 14.47 -12.74
N ASP A 69 5.09 13.97 -13.64
CA ASP A 69 4.69 13.02 -14.70
C ASP A 69 4.80 11.54 -14.26
N ALA A 70 4.75 11.27 -12.96
CA ALA A 70 4.70 9.91 -12.42
C ALA A 70 3.23 9.47 -12.31
N ASP A 71 2.84 8.50 -13.13
CA ASP A 71 1.57 7.80 -12.96
C ASP A 71 1.68 6.97 -11.66
N MET A 72 0.98 7.43 -10.62
CA MET A 72 0.87 6.71 -9.35
C MET A 72 0.01 5.46 -9.59
N ALA A 73 0.66 4.34 -9.93
CA ALA A 73 -0.04 3.10 -10.23
C ALA A 73 -0.84 2.64 -9.01
N ALA A 74 -2.11 2.32 -9.27
CA ALA A 74 -3.06 1.86 -8.29
C ALA A 74 -2.65 0.51 -7.67
N VAL A 75 -3.15 0.31 -6.45
CA VAL A 75 -2.93 -0.87 -5.61
C VAL A 75 -3.26 -2.16 -6.36
N LEU A 76 -2.25 -2.99 -6.61
CA LEU A 76 -2.45 -4.38 -7.02
C LEU A 76 -2.72 -5.22 -5.77
N MET A 77 -3.99 -5.40 -5.43
CA MET A 77 -4.43 -6.54 -4.62
C MET A 77 -4.58 -7.72 -5.59
N THR A 78 -3.69 -8.70 -5.55
CA THR A 78 -4.00 -10.00 -6.18
C THR A 78 -4.97 -10.72 -5.25
N GLY A 79 -6.19 -10.95 -5.73
CA GLY A 79 -7.17 -11.81 -5.08
C GLY A 79 -6.78 -13.29 -5.11
#